data_AF-A0A2D9TB51-F1
#
_entry.id   AF-A0A2D9TB51-F1
#
_cell.length_a   1.000
_cell.length_b   1.000
_cell.length_c   1.000
_cell.angle_alpha   90.00
_cell.angle_beta   90.00
_cell.angle_gamma   90.00
#
_symmetry.space_group_name_H-M   'P 1'
#
loop_
_entity.id
_entity.type
_entity.pdbx_description
1 polymer ?
#
loop_
_entity_poly.entity_id
_entity_poly.type
_entity_poly.pdbx_seq_one_letter_code
_entity_poly.pdbx_strand_id
1 'polypeptide(L)'
;MAPGALGYDDAMRWALAFLLLVGCLPDTSGYGEGDLDGGAVDGGAVDGGGASDGGVADGASSGADGGGTVDGGTGRDAARPVDLGEGTLGPAQCVAVELPCLDASRPDVVEVPTEATAAALASASPGTIVQVRGATLTGLHRVAPLVTVRGCEGATLAEAGTLWPSQGSGATIEGFRIAGDVFLNQTGYYVVRNNVFVGRTGSEPSIDANSRDALVSADVEVLVEANHFEGVPAGIVLSTRYDTMTHAVTADVRNNLFTGVAAPITVSEAGLVGEIQATLQHNTFHAFDVAIDFFGIDNRPRVDGNLFVTGETGVRTDGIYDGAGNMASGVTQPAAVPPVGGSIPTIDPPFVDEGGGDFRLAPGSLAIDAVAGGSVDQDLGGCPRPVAFGPGAARADVGAYEARR
;
A
#
# COMPACT_ATOMS: atom_id res chain seq x y z
N MET A 1 43.04 -5.99 -25.00
CA MET A 1 42.23 -4.80 -25.30
C MET A 1 41.13 -4.74 -24.25
N ALA A 2 41.13 -3.72 -23.41
CA ALA A 2 40.15 -3.54 -22.34
C ALA A 2 38.87 -2.90 -22.89
N PRO A 3 37.67 -3.27 -22.40
CA PRO A 3 36.45 -2.51 -22.65
C PRO A 3 36.39 -1.31 -21.70
N GLY A 4 36.19 -0.12 -22.28
CA GLY A 4 36.11 1.15 -21.57
C GLY A 4 34.74 1.37 -20.93
N ALA A 5 34.77 2.05 -19.77
CA ALA A 5 33.62 2.50 -19.00
C ALA A 5 32.74 3.48 -19.79
N LEU A 6 31.43 3.27 -19.76
CA LEU A 6 30.44 4.29 -20.13
C LEU A 6 30.04 5.05 -18.87
N GLY A 7 30.26 6.36 -18.93
CA GLY A 7 30.16 7.28 -17.81
C GLY A 7 28.76 7.84 -17.59
N TYR A 8 28.61 8.39 -16.39
CA TYR A 8 27.47 9.07 -15.74
C TYR A 8 26.79 10.23 -16.52
N ASP A 9 27.12 10.47 -17.79
CA ASP A 9 26.71 11.69 -18.52
C ASP A 9 25.40 11.57 -19.31
N ASP A 10 24.88 10.37 -19.57
CA ASP A 10 23.63 10.21 -20.34
C ASP A 10 22.36 10.34 -19.47
N ALA A 11 22.46 10.21 -18.15
CA ALA A 11 21.33 10.42 -17.23
C ALA A 11 20.97 11.91 -17.07
N MET A 12 21.94 12.83 -17.17
CA MET A 12 21.67 14.27 -17.09
C MET A 12 21.07 14.85 -18.38
N ARG A 13 21.21 14.19 -19.53
CA ARG A 13 20.65 14.69 -20.80
C ARG A 13 19.12 14.55 -20.87
N TRP A 14 18.52 13.63 -20.12
CA TRP A 14 17.06 13.49 -20.06
C TRP A 14 16.42 14.47 -19.06
N ALA A 15 17.11 14.84 -17.99
CA ALA A 15 16.60 15.83 -17.03
C ALA A 15 16.49 17.25 -17.61
N LEU A 16 17.36 17.62 -18.57
CA LEU A 16 17.33 18.94 -19.21
C LEU A 16 16.32 19.05 -20.37
N ALA A 17 15.97 17.92 -21.01
CA ALA A 17 14.97 17.91 -22.08
C ALA A 17 13.53 18.05 -21.55
N PHE A 18 13.28 17.62 -20.31
CA PHE A 18 11.96 17.73 -19.68
C PHE A 18 11.65 19.16 -19.19
N LEU A 19 12.67 19.95 -18.85
CA LEU A 19 12.50 21.34 -18.41
C LEU A 19 12.24 22.34 -19.55
N LEU A 20 12.50 21.97 -20.81
CA LEU A 20 12.30 22.83 -21.98
C LEU A 20 10.97 22.61 -22.71
N LEU A 21 10.21 21.56 -22.37
CA LEU A 21 8.90 21.27 -23.00
C LEU A 21 7.69 21.89 -22.26
N VAL A 22 7.88 22.48 -21.08
CA VAL A 22 6.82 23.17 -20.30
C VAL A 22 6.65 24.64 -20.74
N GLY A 23 7.49 25.14 -21.67
CA GLY A 23 7.52 26.54 -22.10
C GLY A 23 6.65 26.93 -23.30
N CYS A 24 5.70 26.11 -23.76
CA CYS A 24 4.85 26.45 -24.90
C CYS A 24 3.36 26.20 -24.61
N LEU A 25 2.71 27.17 -23.98
CA LEU A 25 1.27 27.38 -24.10
C LEU A 25 1.00 28.73 -24.77
N PRO A 26 0.02 28.82 -25.69
CA PRO A 26 -0.26 30.02 -26.45
C PRO A 26 -1.01 31.08 -25.62
N ASP A 27 -0.59 32.31 -25.90
CA ASP A 27 -1.10 33.60 -25.44
C ASP A 27 -2.61 33.76 -25.75
N THR A 28 -3.45 33.94 -24.70
CA THR A 28 -4.84 34.40 -24.85
C THR A 28 -4.99 35.77 -24.19
N SER A 29 -4.51 36.79 -24.89
CA SER A 29 -4.93 38.17 -24.71
C SER A 29 -6.20 38.43 -25.53
N GLY A 30 -7.28 38.89 -24.89
CA GLY A 30 -8.40 39.47 -25.64
C GLY A 30 -9.79 39.41 -25.01
N TYR A 31 -10.03 40.15 -23.93
CA TYR A 31 -11.31 40.79 -23.56
C TYR A 31 -10.91 41.90 -22.57
N GLY A 32 -11.13 43.21 -22.74
CA GLY A 32 -12.15 43.96 -23.44
C GLY A 32 -12.58 45.06 -22.47
N GLU A 33 -11.96 46.24 -22.57
CA GLU A 33 -12.32 47.44 -21.80
C GLU A 33 -13.77 47.86 -22.10
N GLY A 34 -14.49 48.26 -21.05
CA GLY A 34 -15.84 48.80 -21.13
C GLY A 34 -16.18 49.57 -19.86
N ASP A 35 -16.12 50.90 -19.98
CA ASP A 35 -16.43 51.94 -19.01
C ASP A 35 -17.72 51.74 -18.21
N LEU A 36 -17.72 52.07 -16.92
CA LEU A 36 -18.79 52.83 -16.27
C LEU A 36 -18.25 53.70 -15.12
N ASP A 37 -18.40 55.01 -15.33
CA ASP A 37 -18.17 56.13 -14.42
C ASP A 37 -18.96 56.08 -13.10
N GLY A 38 -18.36 56.68 -12.07
CA GLY A 38 -19.03 57.77 -11.34
C GLY A 38 -19.45 57.50 -9.89
N GLY A 39 -18.85 58.28 -8.96
CA GLY A 39 -19.54 58.66 -7.73
C GLY A 39 -18.67 58.76 -6.47
N ALA A 40 -17.89 59.83 -6.35
CA ALA A 40 -17.38 60.28 -5.05
C ALA A 40 -18.48 61.03 -4.28
N VAL A 41 -18.68 60.70 -3.00
CA VAL A 41 -19.24 61.65 -2.01
C VAL A 41 -18.51 61.46 -0.68
N ASP A 42 -18.02 62.60 -0.20
CA ASP A 42 -17.33 62.88 1.05
C ASP A 42 -18.32 63.09 2.22
N GLY A 43 -17.86 62.91 3.45
CA GLY A 43 -18.48 63.55 4.63
C GLY A 43 -18.78 62.66 5.84
N GLY A 44 -18.05 62.93 6.93
CA GLY A 44 -18.68 62.98 8.27
C GLY A 44 -18.01 62.17 9.36
N ALA A 45 -17.07 62.81 10.07
CA ALA A 45 -16.61 62.41 11.40
C ALA A 45 -17.69 62.59 12.48
N VAL A 46 -17.75 61.68 13.46
CA VAL A 46 -18.22 61.98 14.83
C VAL A 46 -17.45 61.13 15.85
N ASP A 47 -16.94 61.82 16.87
CA ASP A 47 -16.19 61.34 18.04
C ASP A 47 -17.04 60.57 19.09
N GLY A 48 -16.32 59.85 19.96
CA GLY A 48 -16.74 59.46 21.32
C GLY A 48 -16.53 57.96 21.54
N GLY A 49 -15.59 57.46 22.33
CA GLY A 49 -15.09 57.94 23.62
C GLY A 49 -15.57 56.96 24.71
N GLY A 50 -14.65 56.35 25.47
CA GLY A 50 -15.00 55.58 26.66
C GLY A 50 -14.13 54.34 26.90
N ALA A 51 -12.99 54.56 27.55
CA ALA A 51 -12.27 53.50 28.26
C ALA A 51 -12.94 53.28 29.63
N SER A 52 -13.01 52.03 30.08
CA SER A 52 -12.87 51.71 31.51
C SER A 52 -12.39 50.27 31.74
N ASP A 53 -11.24 50.16 32.42
CA ASP A 53 -10.90 49.31 33.58
C ASP A 53 -11.82 48.11 33.86
N GLY A 54 -11.34 46.89 34.10
CA GLY A 54 -10.21 46.46 34.92
C GLY A 54 -10.77 45.47 35.96
N GLY A 55 -10.16 44.30 36.17
CA GLY A 55 -10.58 43.42 37.26
C GLY A 55 -10.29 41.94 37.10
N VAL A 56 -9.14 41.55 37.65
CA VAL A 56 -8.70 40.25 38.20
C VAL A 56 -9.83 39.28 38.59
N ALA A 57 -9.69 38.01 38.23
CA ALA A 57 -10.32 36.89 38.93
C ALA A 57 -9.26 35.86 39.33
N ASP A 58 -8.98 35.82 40.63
CA ASP A 58 -8.28 34.74 41.31
C ASP A 58 -9.17 33.48 41.40
N GLY A 59 -8.51 32.32 41.48
CA GLY A 59 -8.85 31.37 42.54
C GLY A 59 -9.67 30.12 42.18
N ALA A 60 -8.94 29.01 42.12
CA ALA A 60 -9.16 27.80 42.94
C ALA A 60 -10.32 26.84 42.61
N SER A 61 -9.91 25.65 42.14
CA SER A 61 -10.22 24.31 42.67
C SER A 61 -11.52 24.09 43.47
N SER A 62 -12.33 23.15 42.99
CA SER A 62 -12.82 22.00 43.78
C SER A 62 -13.62 21.07 42.89
N GLY A 63 -13.37 19.76 43.01
CA GLY A 63 -13.97 18.74 42.16
C GLY A 63 -15.46 18.51 42.34
N ALA A 64 -16.00 17.68 41.46
CA ALA A 64 -17.13 16.81 41.73
C ALA A 64 -17.17 15.75 40.64
N ASP A 65 -17.16 14.49 41.07
CA ASP A 65 -17.58 13.34 40.31
C ASP A 65 -18.98 13.58 39.73
N GLY A 66 -19.12 13.36 38.43
CA GLY A 66 -20.38 13.52 37.72
C GLY A 66 -20.50 12.46 36.64
N GLY A 67 -20.92 11.26 37.03
CA GLY A 67 -21.42 10.26 36.11
C GLY A 67 -22.61 10.81 35.32
N GLY A 68 -22.48 10.79 34.00
CA GLY A 68 -23.52 11.16 33.06
C GLY A 68 -23.47 10.21 31.87
N THR A 69 -24.34 9.21 31.89
CA THR A 69 -24.71 8.39 30.73
C THR A 69 -25.28 9.29 29.64
N VAL A 70 -24.69 9.28 28.46
CA VAL A 70 -25.32 9.77 27.23
C VAL A 70 -25.46 8.58 26.29
N ASP A 71 -26.68 8.04 26.27
CA ASP A 71 -27.22 7.30 25.14
C ASP A 71 -27.45 8.25 23.97
N GLY A 72 -27.11 7.81 22.76
CA GLY A 72 -27.72 8.33 21.53
C GLY A 72 -26.75 8.45 20.36
N GLY A 73 -26.77 7.47 19.46
CA GLY A 73 -26.65 7.78 18.03
C GLY A 73 -25.79 6.87 17.17
N THR A 74 -26.38 5.73 16.75
CA THR A 74 -26.39 5.22 15.37
C THR A 74 -25.06 4.99 14.63
N GLY A 75 -24.71 3.71 14.42
CA GLY A 75 -23.88 3.35 13.26
C GLY A 75 -23.25 1.95 13.33
N ARG A 76 -23.79 1.05 12.50
CA ARG A 76 -23.25 -0.26 12.05
C ARG A 76 -23.42 -1.42 13.04
N ASP A 77 -24.46 -2.21 12.77
CA ASP A 77 -24.57 -3.59 13.23
C ASP A 77 -23.34 -4.37 12.75
N ALA A 78 -22.39 -4.50 13.69
CA ALA A 78 -21.36 -5.51 13.67
C ALA A 78 -22.03 -6.89 13.64
N ALA A 79 -21.70 -7.69 12.62
CA ALA A 79 -21.92 -9.12 12.69
C ALA A 79 -21.16 -9.64 13.92
N ARG A 80 -21.92 -10.18 14.88
CA ARG A 80 -21.44 -10.66 16.17
C ARG A 80 -20.37 -11.75 16.02
N PRO A 81 -19.38 -11.80 16.93
CA PRO A 81 -18.53 -12.98 17.07
C PRO A 81 -19.37 -14.17 17.50
N VAL A 82 -19.23 -15.29 16.78
CA VAL A 82 -19.71 -16.58 17.26
C VAL A 82 -18.80 -17.00 18.41
N ASP A 83 -19.41 -17.22 19.56
CA ASP A 83 -18.80 -17.86 20.73
C ASP A 83 -18.40 -19.29 20.36
N LEU A 84 -17.13 -19.49 19.98
CA LEU A 84 -16.50 -20.80 19.84
C LEU A 84 -15.71 -21.03 21.12
N GLY A 85 -16.35 -21.75 22.06
CA GLY A 85 -15.75 -22.14 23.32
C GLY A 85 -14.38 -22.80 23.17
N GLU A 86 -13.64 -22.81 24.27
CA GLU A 86 -12.32 -23.42 24.45
C GLU A 86 -12.30 -24.88 23.95
N GLY A 87 -12.08 -25.05 22.65
CA GLY A 87 -11.81 -26.30 21.99
C GLY A 87 -10.38 -26.25 21.50
N THR A 88 -9.58 -27.21 21.95
CA THR A 88 -8.27 -27.54 21.39
C THR A 88 -8.27 -27.40 19.87
N LEU A 89 -7.69 -26.30 19.36
CA LEU A 89 -7.48 -26.10 17.93
C LEU A 89 -6.54 -27.20 17.45
N GLY A 90 -7.09 -28.19 16.74
CA GLY A 90 -6.27 -29.08 15.92
C GLY A 90 -5.45 -28.26 14.92
N PRO A 91 -4.36 -28.80 14.34
CA PRO A 91 -3.48 -28.03 13.48
C PRO A 91 -4.30 -27.40 12.36
N ALA A 92 -4.43 -26.08 12.40
CA ALA A 92 -5.14 -25.35 11.36
C ALA A 92 -4.37 -25.59 10.06
N GLN A 93 -5.00 -26.27 9.11
CA GLN A 93 -4.34 -26.71 7.89
C GLN A 93 -4.05 -25.48 7.04
N CYS A 94 -2.78 -25.26 6.72
CA CYS A 94 -2.38 -24.24 5.75
C CYS A 94 -3.04 -24.53 4.39
N VAL A 95 -3.61 -23.50 3.76
CA VAL A 95 -4.23 -23.60 2.44
C VAL A 95 -3.16 -23.36 1.36
N ALA A 96 -3.23 -24.06 0.23
CA ALA A 96 -2.30 -23.85 -0.89
C ALA A 96 -2.41 -22.41 -1.44
N VAL A 97 -1.25 -21.79 -1.69
CA VAL A 97 -1.10 -20.42 -2.21
C VAL A 97 -1.51 -20.30 -3.67
N GLU A 98 -1.31 -21.36 -4.47
CA GLU A 98 -1.87 -21.45 -5.81
C GLU A 98 -3.39 -21.58 -5.71
N LEU A 99 -4.08 -20.54 -6.14
CA LEU A 99 -5.52 -20.50 -6.14
C LEU A 99 -6.08 -21.52 -7.15
N PRO A 100 -6.83 -22.54 -6.70
CA PRO A 100 -7.48 -23.46 -7.62
C PRO A 100 -8.51 -22.70 -8.46
N CYS A 101 -8.75 -23.17 -9.69
CA CYS A 101 -9.85 -22.65 -10.48
C CYS A 101 -11.17 -22.87 -9.76
N LEU A 102 -12.02 -21.86 -9.79
CA LEU A 102 -13.41 -21.95 -9.35
C LEU A 102 -14.21 -22.75 -10.37
N ASP A 103 -15.25 -23.42 -9.86
CA ASP A 103 -16.25 -24.10 -10.69
C ASP A 103 -17.01 -23.07 -11.56
N ALA A 104 -16.92 -23.23 -12.88
CA ALA A 104 -17.59 -22.39 -13.87
C ALA A 104 -19.11 -22.53 -13.85
N SER A 105 -19.66 -23.54 -13.15
CA SER A 105 -21.11 -23.66 -12.95
C SER A 105 -21.67 -22.61 -11.98
N ARG A 106 -20.80 -21.94 -11.21
CA ARG A 106 -21.19 -20.87 -10.30
C ARG A 106 -21.71 -19.65 -11.05
N PRO A 107 -22.85 -19.06 -10.65
CA PRO A 107 -23.47 -17.96 -11.37
C PRO A 107 -22.68 -16.64 -11.29
N ASP A 108 -21.78 -16.51 -10.31
CA ASP A 108 -20.89 -15.36 -10.14
C ASP A 108 -19.56 -15.51 -10.89
N VAL A 109 -19.28 -16.67 -11.49
CA VAL A 109 -18.03 -16.95 -12.21
C VAL A 109 -18.26 -16.87 -13.71
N VAL A 110 -17.50 -16.01 -14.38
CA VAL A 110 -17.43 -15.93 -15.83
C VAL A 110 -16.04 -16.39 -16.26
N GLU A 111 -15.97 -17.62 -16.76
CA GLU A 111 -14.74 -18.15 -17.35
C GLU A 111 -14.57 -17.61 -18.77
N VAL A 112 -13.42 -16.97 -19.05
CA VAL A 112 -13.19 -16.28 -20.33
C VAL A 112 -12.03 -16.89 -21.10
N PRO A 113 -12.19 -17.19 -22.40
CA PRO A 113 -11.05 -17.45 -23.27
C PRO A 113 -10.27 -16.15 -23.50
N THR A 114 -8.97 -16.27 -23.80
CA THR A 114 -8.02 -15.14 -23.93
C THR A 114 -8.53 -14.01 -24.83
N GLU A 115 -9.12 -14.34 -25.97
CA GLU A 115 -9.58 -13.37 -26.97
C GLU A 115 -10.78 -12.53 -26.50
N ALA A 116 -11.57 -13.04 -25.55
CA ALA A 116 -12.75 -12.35 -25.00
C ALA A 116 -12.48 -11.64 -23.67
N THR A 117 -11.29 -11.84 -23.08
CA THR A 117 -10.98 -11.36 -21.72
C THR A 117 -11.10 -9.84 -21.60
N ALA A 118 -10.61 -9.07 -22.58
CA ALA A 118 -10.67 -7.60 -22.51
C ALA A 118 -12.12 -7.07 -22.49
N ALA A 119 -13.00 -7.64 -23.31
CA ALA A 119 -14.40 -7.25 -23.34
C ALA A 119 -15.11 -7.64 -22.04
N ALA A 120 -14.88 -8.87 -21.56
CA ALA A 120 -15.49 -9.37 -20.33
C ALA A 120 -15.07 -8.56 -19.10
N LEU A 121 -13.79 -8.20 -18.98
CA LEU A 121 -13.30 -7.36 -17.88
C LEU A 121 -13.91 -5.97 -17.89
N ALA A 122 -14.10 -5.38 -19.07
CA ALA A 122 -14.64 -4.03 -19.21
C ALA A 122 -16.17 -3.94 -19.00
N SER A 123 -16.91 -5.04 -19.21
CA SER A 123 -18.37 -5.05 -19.15
C SER A 123 -18.96 -5.90 -18.04
N ALA A 124 -18.14 -6.49 -17.17
CA ALA A 124 -18.61 -7.33 -16.07
C ALA A 124 -19.41 -6.51 -15.04
N SER A 125 -20.44 -7.15 -14.48
CA SER A 125 -21.27 -6.55 -13.44
C SER A 125 -20.57 -6.58 -12.07
N PRO A 126 -20.86 -5.64 -11.16
CA PRO A 126 -20.42 -5.71 -9.77
C PRO A 126 -20.66 -7.08 -9.12
N GLY A 127 -19.67 -7.59 -8.39
CA GLY A 127 -19.70 -8.90 -7.74
C GLY A 127 -19.33 -10.08 -8.65
N THR A 128 -19.06 -9.85 -9.94
CA THR A 128 -18.62 -10.90 -10.88
C THR A 128 -17.16 -11.27 -10.63
N ILE A 129 -16.86 -12.57 -10.75
CA ILE A 129 -15.52 -13.12 -10.82
C ILE A 129 -15.22 -13.48 -12.27
N VAL A 130 -14.37 -12.69 -12.93
CA VAL A 130 -13.86 -13.02 -14.27
C VAL A 130 -12.64 -13.90 -14.11
N GLN A 131 -12.78 -15.18 -14.46
CA GLN A 131 -11.73 -16.20 -14.30
C GLN A 131 -10.99 -16.45 -15.62
N VAL A 132 -9.66 -16.36 -15.55
CA VAL A 132 -8.74 -16.65 -16.65
C VAL A 132 -7.99 -17.93 -16.29
N ARG A 133 -8.16 -18.97 -17.11
CA ARG A 133 -7.55 -20.30 -16.88
C ARG A 133 -6.39 -20.53 -17.85
N GLY A 134 -5.17 -20.70 -17.32
CA GLY A 134 -3.98 -21.10 -18.07
C GLY A 134 -3.60 -20.23 -19.28
N ALA A 135 -4.17 -19.03 -19.36
CA ALA A 135 -4.02 -18.14 -20.51
C ALA A 135 -3.08 -16.96 -20.20
N THR A 136 -2.45 -16.45 -21.24
CA THR A 136 -1.60 -15.25 -21.18
C THR A 136 -2.34 -14.03 -21.68
N LEU A 137 -2.47 -13.03 -20.82
CA LEU A 137 -3.03 -11.71 -21.14
C LEU A 137 -1.93 -10.77 -21.61
N THR A 138 -2.21 -10.00 -22.66
CA THR A 138 -1.27 -9.04 -23.27
C THR A 138 -1.99 -7.73 -23.58
N GLY A 139 -1.31 -6.60 -23.39
CA GLY A 139 -1.88 -5.28 -23.62
C GLY A 139 -2.66 -4.75 -22.42
N LEU A 140 -3.39 -3.66 -22.64
CA LEU A 140 -4.15 -3.00 -21.58
C LEU A 140 -5.52 -3.64 -21.37
N HIS A 141 -5.79 -4.05 -20.14
CA HIS A 141 -7.06 -4.62 -19.71
C HIS A 141 -7.72 -3.72 -18.67
N ARG A 142 -8.83 -3.08 -19.06
CA ARG A 142 -9.64 -2.28 -18.14
C ARG A 142 -10.54 -3.19 -17.33
N VAL A 143 -10.52 -3.03 -16.00
CA VAL A 143 -11.33 -3.83 -15.08
C VAL A 143 -12.51 -2.98 -14.61
N ALA A 144 -13.73 -3.51 -14.80
CA ALA A 144 -14.95 -2.86 -14.37
C ALA A 144 -15.08 -2.81 -12.83
N PRO A 145 -15.91 -1.91 -12.30
CA PRO A 145 -16.15 -1.78 -10.87
C PRO A 145 -16.62 -3.02 -10.13
N LEU A 146 -16.06 -3.24 -8.94
CA LEU A 146 -16.45 -4.28 -7.99
C LEU A 146 -16.32 -5.70 -8.58
N VAL A 147 -15.37 -5.88 -9.50
CA VAL A 147 -15.07 -7.14 -10.17
C VAL A 147 -13.82 -7.78 -9.57
N THR A 148 -13.87 -9.10 -9.41
CA THR A 148 -12.67 -9.90 -9.13
C THR A 148 -12.13 -10.47 -10.44
N VAL A 149 -10.85 -10.23 -10.71
CA VAL A 149 -10.11 -10.83 -11.81
C VAL A 149 -9.23 -11.91 -11.21
N ARG A 150 -9.48 -13.16 -11.60
CA ARG A 150 -8.83 -14.33 -11.02
C ARG A 150 -8.07 -15.12 -12.07
N GLY A 151 -6.77 -15.29 -11.85
CA GLY A 151 -5.94 -16.25 -12.57
C GLY A 151 -5.99 -17.60 -11.88
N CYS A 152 -5.96 -18.67 -12.67
CA CYS A 152 -5.77 -20.03 -12.17
C CYS A 152 -5.07 -20.90 -13.22
N GLU A 153 -4.53 -22.05 -12.79
CA GLU A 153 -3.80 -22.99 -13.67
C GLU A 153 -2.68 -22.33 -14.48
N GLY A 154 -1.92 -21.42 -13.84
CA GLY A 154 -0.79 -20.75 -14.47
C GLY A 154 -1.18 -19.61 -15.41
N ALA A 155 -2.36 -19.01 -15.26
CA ALA A 155 -2.72 -17.78 -15.96
C ALA A 155 -1.69 -16.67 -15.70
N THR A 156 -1.33 -15.95 -16.76
CA THR A 156 -0.24 -14.97 -16.71
C THR A 156 -0.66 -13.61 -17.26
N LEU A 157 -0.16 -12.52 -16.67
CA LEU A 157 -0.13 -11.20 -17.31
C LEU A 157 1.28 -10.98 -17.88
N ALA A 158 1.39 -10.83 -19.20
CA ALA A 158 2.68 -10.64 -19.86
C ALA A 158 3.29 -9.25 -19.55
N GLU A 159 4.55 -9.03 -19.91
CA GLU A 159 5.29 -7.77 -19.66
C GLU A 159 4.62 -6.53 -20.26
N ALA A 160 4.09 -6.64 -21.48
CA ALA A 160 3.28 -5.58 -22.09
C ALA A 160 1.83 -5.54 -21.59
N GLY A 161 1.50 -6.36 -20.59
CA GLY A 161 0.18 -6.47 -19.99
C GLY A 161 0.01 -5.45 -18.87
N THR A 162 -1.12 -4.75 -18.86
CA THR A 162 -1.46 -3.84 -17.76
C THR A 162 -2.90 -4.10 -17.34
N LEU A 163 -3.11 -4.30 -16.04
CA LEU A 163 -4.44 -4.27 -15.45
C LEU A 163 -4.71 -2.86 -14.90
N TRP A 164 -5.78 -2.23 -15.38
CA TRP A 164 -6.13 -0.87 -15.02
C TRP A 164 -7.61 -0.80 -14.62
N PRO A 165 -7.93 -0.84 -13.32
CA PRO A 165 -9.29 -0.62 -12.84
C PRO A 165 -9.84 0.74 -13.27
N SER A 166 -11.09 0.77 -13.72
CA SER A 166 -11.77 2.00 -14.13
C SER A 166 -12.25 2.85 -12.94
N GLN A 167 -12.66 4.10 -13.20
CA GLN A 167 -13.16 5.04 -12.19
C GLN A 167 -14.27 4.48 -11.30
N GLY A 168 -14.14 4.73 -9.98
CA GLY A 168 -15.20 4.63 -9.00
C GLY A 168 -15.29 3.30 -8.23
N SER A 169 -14.21 2.52 -8.06
CA SER A 169 -14.44 1.12 -7.65
C SER A 169 -13.33 0.26 -7.06
N GLY A 170 -13.72 -0.39 -5.96
CA GLY A 170 -13.38 -1.75 -5.53
C GLY A 170 -12.96 -2.69 -6.67
N ALA A 171 -11.72 -3.15 -6.80
CA ALA A 171 -11.39 -4.29 -7.68
C ALA A 171 -10.47 -5.27 -6.96
N THR A 172 -10.58 -6.56 -7.29
CA THR A 172 -9.69 -7.59 -6.73
C THR A 172 -8.92 -8.27 -7.85
N ILE A 173 -7.59 -8.34 -7.73
CA ILE A 173 -6.71 -9.01 -8.69
C ILE A 173 -5.98 -10.13 -7.94
N GLU A 174 -6.18 -11.37 -8.37
CA GLU A 174 -5.63 -12.53 -7.66
C GLU A 174 -5.24 -13.72 -8.54
N GLY A 175 -4.28 -14.53 -8.08
CA GLY A 175 -3.95 -15.83 -8.66
C GLY A 175 -3.16 -15.79 -9.97
N PHE A 176 -2.58 -14.64 -10.34
CA PHE A 176 -1.79 -14.51 -11.56
C PHE A 176 -0.30 -14.67 -11.31
N ARG A 177 0.40 -15.16 -12.33
CA ARG A 177 1.83 -14.88 -12.52
C ARG A 177 1.99 -13.63 -13.39
N ILE A 178 2.53 -12.55 -12.85
CA ILE A 178 2.52 -11.22 -13.47
C ILE A 178 3.94 -10.80 -13.84
N ALA A 179 4.19 -10.61 -15.12
CA ALA A 179 5.38 -9.91 -15.63
C ALA A 179 5.06 -8.47 -16.05
N GLY A 180 3.78 -8.07 -16.05
CA GLY A 180 3.31 -6.74 -16.41
C GLY A 180 3.05 -5.83 -15.21
N ASP A 181 2.16 -4.86 -15.39
CA ASP A 181 1.84 -3.81 -14.43
C ASP A 181 0.42 -3.91 -13.86
N VAL A 182 0.26 -3.52 -12.59
CA VAL A 182 -1.03 -3.19 -12.01
C VAL A 182 -1.07 -1.71 -11.65
N PHE A 183 -1.95 -0.97 -12.30
CA PHE A 183 -2.03 0.50 -12.17
C PHE A 183 -3.32 0.92 -11.47
N LEU A 184 -3.20 1.47 -10.26
CA LEU A 184 -4.29 1.79 -9.35
C LEU A 184 -4.33 3.31 -9.11
N ASN A 185 -4.92 4.05 -10.06
CA ASN A 185 -4.83 5.51 -10.05
C ASN A 185 -6.15 6.29 -10.01
N GLN A 186 -7.24 5.58 -9.74
CA GLN A 186 -8.59 6.16 -9.70
C GLN A 186 -9.18 5.99 -8.30
N THR A 187 -10.11 6.87 -7.91
CA THR A 187 -10.80 6.74 -6.63
C THR A 187 -11.45 5.37 -6.49
N GLY A 188 -11.13 4.67 -5.40
CA GLY A 188 -11.64 3.33 -5.16
C GLY A 188 -10.85 2.56 -4.10
N TYR A 189 -11.35 1.37 -3.80
CA TYR A 189 -10.68 0.37 -2.97
C TYR A 189 -10.07 -0.70 -3.89
N TYR A 190 -8.87 -1.18 -3.62
CA TYR A 190 -8.24 -2.19 -4.46
C TYR A 190 -7.64 -3.30 -3.61
N VAL A 191 -7.77 -4.53 -4.07
CA VAL A 191 -7.14 -5.69 -3.44
C VAL A 191 -6.28 -6.37 -4.47
N VAL A 192 -4.98 -6.46 -4.21
CA VAL A 192 -4.03 -7.24 -5.02
C VAL A 192 -3.48 -8.33 -4.14
N ARG A 193 -3.81 -9.59 -4.44
CA ARG A 193 -3.46 -10.70 -3.55
C ARG A 193 -3.14 -12.01 -4.21
N ASN A 194 -2.34 -12.86 -3.57
CA ASN A 194 -2.02 -14.20 -4.07
C ASN A 194 -1.50 -14.19 -5.51
N ASN A 195 -0.71 -13.18 -5.88
CA ASN A 195 -0.04 -13.10 -7.18
C ASN A 195 1.46 -13.36 -7.04
N VAL A 196 2.08 -13.82 -8.13
CA VAL A 196 3.53 -13.94 -8.26
C VAL A 196 4.01 -12.96 -9.32
N PHE A 197 4.59 -11.84 -8.90
CA PHE A 197 5.24 -10.86 -9.77
C PHE A 197 6.66 -11.32 -10.09
N VAL A 198 7.02 -11.34 -11.36
CA VAL A 198 8.27 -11.93 -11.82
C VAL A 198 9.09 -10.96 -12.66
N GLY A 199 10.41 -11.11 -12.57
CA GLY A 199 11.39 -10.24 -13.21
C GLY A 199 11.10 -9.96 -14.68
N ARG A 200 11.27 -8.70 -15.03
CA ARG A 200 11.03 -8.12 -16.35
C ARG A 200 12.06 -7.06 -16.67
N THR A 201 12.10 -6.59 -17.91
CA THR A 201 13.00 -5.50 -18.29
C THR A 201 12.35 -4.14 -17.98
N GLY A 202 13.18 -3.13 -17.68
CA GLY A 202 12.71 -1.77 -17.39
C GLY A 202 12.80 -1.37 -15.91
N SER A 203 12.17 -0.24 -15.60
CA SER A 203 12.22 0.40 -14.27
C SER A 203 10.85 0.59 -13.62
N GLU A 204 9.77 0.21 -14.31
CA GLU A 204 8.42 0.41 -13.81
C GLU A 204 8.14 -0.49 -12.59
N PRO A 205 7.38 -0.01 -11.60
CA PRO A 205 6.99 -0.81 -10.45
C PRO A 205 5.93 -1.84 -10.83
N SER A 206 5.90 -2.96 -10.11
CA SER A 206 4.93 -4.03 -10.35
C SER A 206 3.49 -3.61 -9.99
N ILE A 207 3.36 -2.81 -8.92
CA ILE A 207 2.11 -2.15 -8.51
C ILE A 207 2.39 -0.66 -8.37
N ASP A 208 1.66 0.17 -9.11
CA ASP A 208 1.69 1.62 -8.97
C ASP A 208 0.31 2.09 -8.49
N ALA A 209 0.22 2.41 -7.20
CA ALA A 209 -0.95 3.02 -6.59
C ALA A 209 -0.69 4.51 -6.39
N ASN A 210 -1.35 5.34 -7.19
CA ASN A 210 -1.04 6.76 -7.20
C ASN A 210 -2.28 7.64 -7.38
N SER A 211 -2.28 8.79 -6.74
CA SER A 211 -3.31 9.82 -6.95
C SER A 211 -2.72 10.90 -7.87
N ARG A 212 -2.78 10.69 -9.19
CA ARG A 212 -2.14 11.57 -10.21
C ARG A 212 -3.08 12.11 -11.30
N ASP A 213 -4.39 11.88 -11.20
CA ASP A 213 -5.30 12.34 -12.26
C ASP A 213 -5.40 13.88 -12.23
N ALA A 214 -4.80 14.54 -13.23
CA ALA A 214 -4.56 15.98 -13.31
C ALA A 214 -5.83 16.85 -13.41
N LEU A 215 -7.02 16.24 -13.30
CA LEU A 215 -8.31 16.90 -13.47
C LEU A 215 -9.27 16.62 -12.31
N VAL A 216 -8.99 15.62 -11.44
CA VAL A 216 -9.92 15.22 -10.37
C VAL A 216 -9.11 14.69 -9.18
N SER A 217 -9.46 15.15 -7.98
CA SER A 217 -9.06 14.54 -6.70
C SER A 217 -9.28 13.02 -6.75
N ALA A 218 -8.27 12.23 -6.36
CA ALA A 218 -8.40 10.79 -6.23
C ALA A 218 -8.05 10.32 -4.82
N ASP A 219 -8.89 9.43 -4.29
CA ASP A 219 -8.73 8.76 -2.99
C ASP A 219 -8.58 7.25 -3.25
N VAL A 220 -7.35 6.76 -3.11
CA VAL A 220 -6.97 5.39 -3.46
C VAL A 220 -6.74 4.61 -2.16
N GLU A 221 -7.63 3.68 -1.86
CA GLU A 221 -7.42 2.70 -0.80
C GLU A 221 -6.94 1.38 -1.41
N VAL A 222 -5.85 0.82 -0.91
CA VAL A 222 -5.25 -0.41 -1.45
C VAL A 222 -4.84 -1.38 -0.35
N LEU A 223 -5.22 -2.64 -0.55
CA LEU A 223 -4.73 -3.80 0.19
C LEU A 223 -3.85 -4.64 -0.74
N VAL A 224 -2.56 -4.76 -0.42
CA VAL A 224 -1.63 -5.65 -1.12
C VAL A 224 -1.24 -6.78 -0.18
N GLU A 225 -1.79 -7.98 -0.38
CA GLU A 225 -1.61 -9.08 0.57
C GLU A 225 -1.16 -10.41 -0.06
N ALA A 226 -0.28 -11.14 0.61
CA ALA A 226 0.10 -12.49 0.22
C ALA A 226 0.59 -12.59 -1.25
N ASN A 227 1.33 -11.60 -1.74
CA ASN A 227 1.98 -11.65 -3.05
C ASN A 227 3.46 -12.01 -2.91
N HIS A 228 4.02 -12.62 -3.95
CA HIS A 228 5.44 -12.88 -4.08
C HIS A 228 6.01 -12.05 -5.24
N PHE A 229 7.02 -11.22 -4.97
CA PHE A 229 7.75 -10.43 -5.95
C PHE A 229 9.16 -11.00 -6.11
N GLU A 230 9.50 -11.47 -7.31
CA GLU A 230 10.74 -12.17 -7.59
C GLU A 230 11.50 -11.48 -8.74
N GLY A 231 12.64 -10.86 -8.41
CA GLY A 231 13.55 -10.28 -9.41
C GLY A 231 12.97 -9.12 -10.23
N VAL A 232 11.89 -8.49 -9.75
CA VAL A 232 11.31 -7.29 -10.38
C VAL A 232 12.16 -6.05 -10.07
N PRO A 233 12.24 -5.07 -10.98
CA PRO A 233 13.04 -3.86 -10.77
C PRO A 233 12.55 -3.02 -9.59
N ALA A 234 11.23 -2.91 -9.42
CA ALA A 234 10.58 -2.28 -8.28
C ALA A 234 9.27 -3.01 -7.94
N GLY A 235 8.95 -3.09 -6.64
CA GLY A 235 7.77 -3.80 -6.15
C GLY A 235 6.52 -2.93 -6.19
N ILE A 236 6.31 -2.15 -5.14
CA ILE A 236 5.12 -1.33 -4.91
C ILE A 236 5.53 0.13 -4.81
N VAL A 237 4.87 1.00 -5.58
CA VAL A 237 4.99 2.45 -5.46
C VAL A 237 3.65 3.02 -5.00
N LEU A 238 3.68 3.76 -3.90
CA LEU A 238 2.59 4.56 -3.38
C LEU A 238 2.95 6.03 -3.56
N SER A 239 2.16 6.81 -4.30
CA SER A 239 2.47 8.23 -4.46
C SER A 239 1.29 9.18 -4.63
N THR A 240 1.42 10.37 -4.06
CA THR A 240 0.58 11.54 -4.38
C THR A 240 1.37 12.50 -5.28
N ARG A 241 0.70 13.42 -5.97
CA ARG A 241 1.36 14.45 -6.79
C ARG A 241 0.81 15.85 -6.53
N TYR A 242 1.59 16.83 -6.98
CA TYR A 242 1.35 18.25 -6.82
C TYR A 242 0.15 18.74 -7.66
N ASP A 243 -0.98 18.93 -6.99
CA ASP A 243 -2.04 19.85 -7.41
C ASP A 243 -2.67 20.52 -6.17
N THR A 244 -3.48 21.53 -6.41
CA THR A 244 -4.30 22.30 -5.47
C THR A 244 -5.51 21.52 -4.93
N MET A 245 -5.72 20.29 -5.37
CA MET A 245 -6.80 19.40 -4.93
C MET A 245 -6.30 18.34 -3.95
N THR A 246 -7.20 17.81 -3.12
CA THR A 246 -6.88 16.77 -2.13
C THR A 246 -6.60 15.43 -2.82
N HIS A 247 -5.44 14.85 -2.55
CA HIS A 247 -5.01 13.55 -3.07
C HIS A 247 -4.69 12.63 -1.89
N ALA A 248 -5.40 11.52 -1.76
CA ALA A 248 -5.21 10.59 -0.65
C ALA A 248 -4.84 9.19 -1.14
N VAL A 249 -3.92 8.54 -0.45
CA VAL A 249 -3.65 7.10 -0.60
C VAL A 249 -3.64 6.44 0.77
N THR A 250 -4.53 5.48 1.00
CA THR A 250 -4.48 4.60 2.18
C THR A 250 -4.02 3.22 1.74
N ALA A 251 -2.96 2.69 2.36
CA ALA A 251 -2.39 1.41 1.98
C ALA A 251 -2.19 0.47 3.17
N ASP A 252 -2.66 -0.78 3.04
CA ASP A 252 -2.29 -1.92 3.87
C ASP A 252 -1.50 -2.91 3.03
N VAL A 253 -0.21 -3.08 3.32
CA VAL A 253 0.69 -3.99 2.60
C VAL A 253 1.16 -5.06 3.56
N ARG A 254 0.71 -6.31 3.36
CA ARG A 254 0.92 -7.36 4.35
C ARG A 254 1.20 -8.75 3.80
N ASN A 255 1.96 -9.56 4.53
CA ASN A 255 2.31 -10.94 4.15
C ASN A 255 2.95 -11.08 2.76
N ASN A 256 3.60 -10.05 2.23
CA ASN A 256 4.24 -10.17 0.93
C ASN A 256 5.68 -10.65 1.10
N LEU A 257 6.16 -11.43 0.14
CA LEU A 257 7.56 -11.82 0.01
C LEU A 257 8.19 -11.05 -1.14
N PHE A 258 9.30 -10.37 -0.90
CA PHE A 258 10.11 -9.72 -1.92
C PHE A 258 11.48 -10.39 -1.99
N THR A 259 11.87 -10.88 -3.15
CA THR A 259 13.13 -11.61 -3.37
C THR A 259 13.90 -11.02 -4.53
N GLY A 260 15.07 -10.45 -4.28
CA GLY A 260 15.90 -9.84 -5.32
C GLY A 260 15.26 -8.58 -5.92
N VAL A 261 14.53 -7.81 -5.13
CA VAL A 261 13.88 -6.56 -5.54
C VAL A 261 14.64 -5.40 -4.92
N ALA A 262 15.27 -4.56 -5.74
CA ALA A 262 16.15 -3.49 -5.26
C ALA A 262 15.39 -2.44 -4.43
N ALA A 263 14.21 -2.05 -4.90
CA ALA A 263 13.27 -1.15 -4.23
C ALA A 263 11.88 -1.83 -4.07
N PRO A 264 11.68 -2.65 -3.03
CA PRO A 264 10.44 -3.37 -2.79
C PRO A 264 9.24 -2.47 -2.56
N ILE A 265 9.36 -1.47 -1.67
CA ILE A 265 8.27 -0.54 -1.36
C ILE A 265 8.81 0.88 -1.33
N THR A 266 8.25 1.75 -2.16
CA THR A 266 8.51 3.19 -2.14
C THR A 266 7.22 3.95 -1.91
N VAL A 267 7.25 4.86 -0.95
CA VAL A 267 6.12 5.70 -0.57
C VAL A 267 6.59 7.15 -0.65
N SER A 268 5.92 7.96 -1.46
CA SER A 268 6.30 9.35 -1.65
C SER A 268 5.07 10.25 -1.66
N GLU A 269 5.04 11.16 -0.70
CA GLU A 269 4.11 12.27 -0.71
C GLU A 269 4.73 13.44 -1.45
N ALA A 270 3.93 14.04 -2.34
CA ALA A 270 4.30 15.28 -3.01
C ALA A 270 3.03 16.10 -3.26
N GLY A 271 3.08 17.40 -3.00
CA GLY A 271 1.93 18.30 -3.15
C GLY A 271 1.68 19.15 -1.92
N LEU A 272 0.83 20.16 -2.05
CA LEU A 272 0.42 20.99 -0.91
C LEU A 272 -0.69 20.34 -0.06
N VAL A 273 -1.42 19.37 -0.61
CA VAL A 273 -2.61 18.74 -0.01
C VAL A 273 -2.64 17.22 -0.30
N GLY A 274 -1.45 16.60 -0.36
CA GLY A 274 -1.31 15.15 -0.51
C GLY A 274 -1.28 14.47 0.85
N GLU A 275 -1.91 13.32 0.98
CA GLU A 275 -1.93 12.53 2.22
C GLU A 275 -1.74 11.03 1.90
N ILE A 276 -0.80 10.37 2.54
CA ILE A 276 -0.59 8.93 2.46
C ILE A 276 -0.62 8.32 3.86
N GLN A 277 -1.53 7.40 4.10
CA GLN A 277 -1.52 6.55 5.27
C GLN A 277 -1.04 5.15 4.89
N ALA A 278 0.15 4.76 5.33
CA ALA A 278 0.74 3.46 5.02
C ALA A 278 0.88 2.57 6.26
N THR A 279 0.32 1.36 6.19
CA THR A 279 0.50 0.27 7.16
C THR A 279 1.17 -0.90 6.45
N LEU A 280 2.39 -1.26 6.88
CA LEU A 280 3.22 -2.30 6.28
C LEU A 280 3.48 -3.39 7.32
N GLN A 281 2.90 -4.57 7.15
CA GLN A 281 2.90 -5.60 8.20
C GLN A 281 3.30 -6.99 7.75
N HIS A 282 4.15 -7.66 8.52
CA HIS A 282 4.46 -9.08 8.28
C HIS A 282 4.95 -9.36 6.85
N ASN A 283 5.72 -8.46 6.25
CA ASN A 283 6.37 -8.71 4.96
C ASN A 283 7.78 -9.29 5.18
N THR A 284 8.25 -10.10 4.24
CA THR A 284 9.65 -10.56 4.20
C THR A 284 10.36 -9.95 3.00
N PHE A 285 11.51 -9.34 3.24
CA PHE A 285 12.34 -8.73 2.21
C PHE A 285 13.68 -9.47 2.15
N HIS A 286 14.07 -9.94 0.98
CA HIS A 286 15.34 -10.61 0.75
C HIS A 286 16.09 -10.04 -0.45
N ALA A 287 17.38 -9.74 -0.28
CA ALA A 287 18.26 -9.20 -1.33
C ALA A 287 17.72 -7.90 -1.94
N PHE A 288 17.88 -6.80 -1.19
CA PHE A 288 17.42 -5.46 -1.54
C PHE A 288 18.49 -4.38 -1.29
N ASP A 289 18.35 -3.23 -1.94
CA ASP A 289 19.14 -2.04 -1.64
C ASP A 289 18.44 -1.25 -0.52
N VAL A 290 17.17 -0.91 -0.72
CA VAL A 290 16.33 -0.25 0.29
C VAL A 290 14.97 -0.94 0.32
N ALA A 291 14.66 -1.67 1.40
CA ALA A 291 13.42 -2.46 1.45
C ALA A 291 12.16 -1.60 1.51
N ILE A 292 12.15 -0.60 2.39
CA ILE A 292 11.05 0.35 2.56
C ILE A 292 11.62 1.76 2.54
N ASP A 293 11.07 2.60 1.68
CA ASP A 293 11.55 3.96 1.46
C ASP A 293 10.41 4.97 1.53
N PHE A 294 10.46 5.87 2.52
CA PHE A 294 9.48 6.93 2.73
C PHE A 294 10.10 8.30 2.43
N PHE A 295 9.42 9.09 1.59
CA PHE A 295 9.86 10.43 1.23
C PHE A 295 8.76 11.47 1.38
N GLY A 296 9.04 12.52 2.15
CA GLY A 296 8.15 13.66 2.31
C GLY A 296 6.83 13.31 2.99
N ILE A 297 6.78 12.22 3.76
CA ILE A 297 5.56 11.71 4.37
C ILE A 297 5.26 12.47 5.66
N ASP A 298 4.14 13.20 5.70
CA ASP A 298 3.69 13.93 6.88
C ASP A 298 3.01 12.99 7.90
N ASN A 299 2.26 12.00 7.39
CA ASN A 299 1.55 11.03 8.21
C ASN A 299 2.49 9.93 8.72
N ARG A 300 2.55 9.75 10.03
CA ARG A 300 3.40 8.72 10.67
C ARG A 300 3.04 7.30 10.17
N PRO A 301 3.90 6.63 9.37
CA PRO A 301 3.63 5.29 8.87
C PRO A 301 3.73 4.25 9.97
N ARG A 302 3.05 3.12 9.79
CA ARG A 302 3.14 1.95 10.67
C ARG A 302 3.84 0.80 9.96
N VAL A 303 4.96 0.34 10.49
CA VAL A 303 5.80 -0.70 9.91
C VAL A 303 6.01 -1.79 10.95
N ASP A 304 5.20 -2.84 10.98
CA ASP A 304 5.22 -3.81 12.09
C ASP A 304 5.48 -5.24 11.65
N GLY A 305 6.24 -5.99 12.45
CA GLY A 305 6.39 -7.43 12.26
C GLY A 305 7.07 -7.84 10.94
N ASN A 306 7.80 -6.95 10.28
CA ASN A 306 8.50 -7.24 9.02
C ASN A 306 9.86 -7.90 9.27
N LEU A 307 10.26 -8.78 8.35
CA LEU A 307 11.55 -9.47 8.37
C LEU A 307 12.41 -8.97 7.20
N PHE A 308 13.56 -8.38 7.52
CA PHE A 308 14.54 -7.94 6.53
C PHE A 308 15.72 -8.92 6.51
N VAL A 309 16.04 -9.50 5.36
CA VAL A 309 17.06 -10.54 5.21
C VAL A 309 18.01 -10.14 4.09
N THR A 310 19.32 -10.05 4.34
CA THR A 310 20.34 -9.78 3.30
C THR A 310 20.04 -8.52 2.48
N GLY A 311 20.62 -7.37 2.86
CA GLY A 311 20.42 -6.13 2.10
C GLY A 311 21.20 -4.94 2.66
N GLU A 312 21.04 -3.78 2.03
CA GLU A 312 21.72 -2.56 2.49
C GLU A 312 20.90 -1.87 3.59
N THR A 313 19.73 -1.30 3.28
CA THR A 313 18.90 -0.54 4.24
C THR A 313 17.49 -1.11 4.39
N GLY A 314 17.08 -1.47 5.61
CA GLY A 314 15.73 -2.01 5.86
C GLY A 314 14.66 -0.92 5.69
N VAL A 315 14.72 0.12 6.52
CA VAL A 315 13.80 1.28 6.43
C VAL A 315 14.58 2.57 6.23
N ARG A 316 14.29 3.30 5.17
CA ARG A 316 14.76 4.67 4.92
C ARG A 316 13.58 5.64 4.99
N THR A 317 13.78 6.75 5.70
CA THR A 317 12.76 7.79 5.86
C THR A 317 13.42 9.10 6.25
N ASP A 318 12.78 10.22 5.90
CA ASP A 318 13.08 11.57 6.38
C ASP A 318 12.24 11.98 7.60
N GLY A 319 11.25 11.17 7.99
CA GLY A 319 10.31 11.42 9.09
C GLY A 319 10.34 10.38 10.21
N ILE A 320 9.29 10.40 11.03
CA ILE A 320 9.08 9.42 12.11
C ILE A 320 8.11 8.32 11.66
N TYR A 321 8.29 7.10 12.19
CA TYR A 321 7.41 5.96 11.93
C TYR A 321 7.31 5.05 13.15
N ASP A 322 6.21 4.32 13.24
CA ASP A 322 6.05 3.20 14.17
C ASP A 322 6.68 1.93 13.62
N GLY A 323 7.42 1.21 14.46
CA GLY A 323 8.28 0.11 14.00
C GLY A 323 8.32 -1.12 14.90
N ALA A 324 7.18 -1.61 15.39
CA ALA A 324 7.15 -2.65 16.42
C ALA A 324 7.35 -4.05 15.84
N GLY A 325 8.16 -4.88 16.52
CA GLY A 325 8.29 -6.30 16.20
C GLY A 325 9.00 -6.61 14.87
N ASN A 326 9.62 -5.64 14.21
CA ASN A 326 10.47 -5.92 13.05
C ASN A 326 11.77 -6.61 13.45
N MET A 327 12.37 -7.35 12.53
CA MET A 327 13.67 -8.00 12.72
C MET A 327 14.51 -7.93 11.44
N ALA A 328 15.84 -7.90 11.60
CA ALA A 328 16.77 -7.90 10.48
C ALA A 328 17.80 -9.03 10.59
N SER A 329 18.27 -9.60 9.48
CA SER A 329 19.39 -10.54 9.40
C SER A 329 20.23 -10.21 8.18
N GLY A 330 21.55 -10.12 8.32
CA GLY A 330 22.42 -9.80 7.19
C GLY A 330 22.16 -8.44 6.53
N VAL A 331 21.49 -7.51 7.22
CA VAL A 331 21.21 -6.15 6.72
C VAL A 331 22.24 -5.18 7.26
N THR A 332 22.85 -4.38 6.39
CA THR A 332 23.92 -3.43 6.76
C THR A 332 23.41 -2.34 7.70
N GLN A 333 22.24 -1.78 7.38
CA GLN A 333 21.58 -0.75 8.16
C GLN A 333 20.08 -1.11 8.31
N PRO A 334 19.68 -1.80 9.40
CA PRO A 334 18.28 -2.19 9.60
C PRO A 334 17.30 -1.03 9.49
N ALA A 335 17.68 0.16 9.97
CA ALA A 335 16.95 1.40 9.73
C ALA A 335 17.89 2.61 9.64
N ALA A 336 17.64 3.49 8.69
CA ALA A 336 18.34 4.77 8.56
C ALA A 336 18.05 5.71 9.73
N VAL A 337 16.77 5.75 10.12
CA VAL A 337 16.27 6.43 11.32
C VAL A 337 15.60 5.38 12.21
N PRO A 338 15.90 5.31 13.52
CA PRO A 338 15.26 4.34 14.40
C PRO A 338 13.74 4.56 14.48
N PRO A 339 12.94 3.48 14.59
CA PRO A 339 11.51 3.60 14.81
C PRO A 339 11.22 4.23 16.18
N VAL A 340 10.03 4.79 16.33
CA VAL A 340 9.59 5.25 17.65
C VAL A 340 9.49 4.05 18.60
N GLY A 341 10.07 4.21 19.80
CA GLY A 341 10.04 3.19 20.85
C GLY A 341 11.17 2.16 20.78
N GLY A 342 12.12 2.25 19.85
CA GLY A 342 13.30 1.38 19.88
C GLY A 342 14.15 1.34 18.62
N SER A 343 14.63 0.15 18.30
CA SER A 343 15.49 -0.17 17.16
C SER A 343 15.03 -1.48 16.54
N ILE A 344 15.35 -1.70 15.26
CA ILE A 344 15.14 -3.00 14.62
C ILE A 344 16.29 -3.94 15.03
N PRO A 345 16.06 -4.99 15.84
CA PRO A 345 17.11 -5.91 16.26
C PRO A 345 17.64 -6.71 15.08
N THR A 346 18.96 -6.88 15.05
CA THR A 346 19.61 -7.86 14.17
C THR A 346 19.61 -9.22 14.85
N ILE A 347 19.09 -10.22 14.17
CA ILE A 347 19.04 -11.63 14.55
C ILE A 347 19.63 -12.47 13.42
N ASP A 348 19.81 -13.77 13.68
CA ASP A 348 20.16 -14.76 12.68
C ASP A 348 19.09 -15.87 12.71
N PRO A 349 17.97 -15.69 12.00
CA PRO A 349 16.88 -16.66 12.01
C PRO A 349 17.25 -17.85 11.12
N PRO A 350 17.18 -19.09 11.63
CA PRO A 350 17.26 -20.25 10.76
C PRO A 350 16.01 -20.29 9.86
N PHE A 351 16.23 -20.41 8.56
CA PHE A 351 15.19 -20.67 7.56
C PHE A 351 15.13 -22.15 7.20
N VAL A 352 14.02 -22.59 6.61
CA VAL A 352 13.90 -23.96 6.07
C VAL A 352 14.91 -24.19 4.95
N ASP A 353 14.98 -23.29 3.96
CA ASP A 353 15.98 -23.31 2.88
C ASP A 353 16.11 -21.93 2.21
N GLU A 354 16.82 -21.00 2.85
CA GLU A 354 17.05 -19.64 2.31
C GLU A 354 17.69 -19.69 0.92
N GLY A 355 18.68 -20.57 0.71
CA GLY A 355 19.39 -20.73 -0.56
C GLY A 355 18.51 -21.27 -1.68
N GLY A 356 17.47 -22.02 -1.34
CA GLY A 356 16.41 -22.48 -2.25
C GLY A 356 15.23 -21.51 -2.39
N GLY A 357 15.26 -20.34 -1.73
CA GLY A 357 14.19 -19.35 -1.76
C GLY A 357 13.01 -19.63 -0.80
N ASP A 358 13.18 -20.58 0.12
CA ASP A 358 12.19 -20.93 1.14
C ASP A 358 12.45 -20.18 2.45
N PHE A 359 11.81 -19.02 2.56
CA PHE A 359 11.92 -18.11 3.71
C PHE A 359 10.99 -18.48 4.88
N ARG A 360 10.41 -19.68 4.89
CA ARG A 360 9.71 -20.17 6.07
C ARG A 360 10.70 -20.32 7.22
N LEU A 361 10.28 -19.89 8.42
CA LEU A 361 11.12 -19.98 9.62
C LEU A 361 11.29 -21.44 10.04
N ALA A 362 12.53 -21.86 10.30
CA ALA A 362 12.84 -23.17 10.85
C ALA A 362 12.68 -23.18 12.38
N PRO A 363 12.47 -24.37 12.98
CA PRO A 363 12.34 -24.51 14.43
C PRO A 363 13.51 -23.87 15.19
N GLY A 364 13.19 -23.14 16.26
CA GLY A 364 14.17 -22.45 17.10
C GLY A 364 14.51 -21.02 16.66
N SER A 365 13.90 -20.52 15.59
CA SER A 365 14.04 -19.12 15.21
C SER A 365 13.46 -18.16 16.26
N LEU A 366 14.19 -17.09 16.55
CA LEU A 366 13.74 -15.99 17.43
C LEU A 366 12.63 -15.15 16.80
N ALA A 367 12.39 -15.31 15.50
CA ALA A 367 11.30 -14.66 14.78
C ALA A 367 9.95 -15.36 14.99
N ILE A 368 9.93 -16.57 15.57
CA ILE A 368 8.71 -17.31 15.89
C ILE A 368 8.08 -16.72 17.16
N ASP A 369 6.76 -16.52 17.15
CA ASP A 369 5.94 -15.99 18.24
C ASP A 369 6.48 -14.66 18.80
N ALA A 370 7.03 -13.81 17.93
CA ALA A 370 7.80 -12.63 18.34
C ALA A 370 7.06 -11.30 18.15
N VAL A 371 5.91 -11.28 17.48
CA VAL A 371 5.08 -10.09 17.31
C VAL A 371 3.77 -10.28 18.07
N ALA A 372 3.25 -9.23 18.69
CA ALA A 372 1.88 -9.31 19.22
C ALA A 372 0.92 -9.66 18.06
N GLY A 373 -0.11 -10.48 18.34
CA GLY A 373 -1.09 -10.86 17.33
C GLY A 373 -1.64 -9.64 16.58
N GLY A 374 -1.67 -9.73 15.25
CA GLY A 374 -2.12 -8.66 14.37
C GLY A 374 -3.59 -8.78 13.96
N SER A 375 -4.04 -7.87 13.10
CA SER A 375 -5.34 -7.92 12.42
C SER A 375 -5.32 -8.76 11.14
N VAL A 376 -4.30 -9.61 10.99
CA VAL A 376 -4.03 -10.36 9.77
C VAL A 376 -4.45 -11.80 10.01
N ASP A 377 -5.35 -12.32 9.17
CA ASP A 377 -5.98 -13.63 9.43
C ASP A 377 -5.12 -14.81 8.94
N GLN A 378 -4.35 -14.63 7.87
CA GLN A 378 -3.54 -15.68 7.23
C GLN A 378 -2.19 -15.13 6.78
N ASP A 379 -1.18 -16.00 6.71
CA ASP A 379 0.15 -15.71 6.17
C ASP A 379 0.21 -15.94 4.64
N LEU A 380 1.39 -15.74 4.03
CA LEU A 380 1.62 -15.99 2.61
C LEU A 380 1.39 -17.47 2.22
N GLY A 381 1.61 -18.39 3.15
CA GLY A 381 1.43 -19.83 2.96
C GLY A 381 0.00 -20.33 3.20
N GLY A 382 -0.96 -19.43 3.40
CA GLY A 382 -2.35 -19.75 3.73
C GLY A 382 -2.55 -20.37 5.12
N CYS A 383 -1.54 -20.28 6.00
CA CYS A 383 -1.61 -20.69 7.39
C CYS A 383 -2.28 -19.57 8.21
N PRO A 384 -3.24 -19.88 9.10
CA PRO A 384 -3.84 -18.87 9.97
C PRO A 384 -2.82 -18.23 10.90
N ARG A 385 -2.91 -16.91 11.06
CA ARG A 385 -2.11 -16.18 12.04
C ARG A 385 -2.85 -16.04 13.37
N PRO A 386 -2.13 -16.00 14.50
CA PRO A 386 -2.73 -15.68 15.78
C PRO A 386 -3.35 -14.28 15.82
N VAL A 387 -4.68 -14.22 15.87
CA VAL A 387 -5.49 -13.01 16.01
C VAL A 387 -5.95 -12.85 17.46
N ALA A 388 -5.02 -12.63 18.39
CA ALA A 388 -5.38 -12.46 19.80
C ALA A 388 -4.75 -11.21 20.41
N PHE A 389 -5.56 -10.45 21.16
CA PHE A 389 -5.16 -9.26 21.89
C PHE A 389 -5.13 -9.56 23.39
N GLY A 390 -4.06 -9.14 24.08
CA GLY A 390 -3.96 -9.17 25.54
C GLY A 390 -2.79 -9.97 26.11
N PRO A 391 -2.57 -9.91 27.44
CA PRO A 391 -1.49 -10.66 28.10
C PRO A 391 -1.71 -12.17 27.95
N GLY A 392 -0.72 -12.88 27.41
CA GLY A 392 -0.80 -14.33 27.16
C GLY A 392 -1.53 -14.72 25.87
N ALA A 393 -1.91 -13.73 25.04
CA ALA A 393 -2.38 -13.97 23.69
C ALA A 393 -1.31 -14.68 22.85
N ALA A 394 -1.77 -15.55 21.95
CA ALA A 394 -0.90 -16.14 20.95
C ALA A 394 -0.28 -15.03 20.08
N ARG A 395 1.02 -15.18 19.81
CA ARG A 395 1.85 -14.17 19.13
C ARG A 395 2.08 -14.62 17.69
N ALA A 396 2.15 -13.67 16.77
CA ALA A 396 2.43 -13.95 15.37
C ALA A 396 3.93 -13.99 15.12
N ASP A 397 4.29 -14.68 14.04
CA ASP A 397 5.66 -14.73 13.55
C ASP A 397 6.03 -13.46 12.78
N VAL A 398 7.32 -13.12 12.79
CA VAL A 398 7.88 -12.00 12.02
C VAL A 398 8.05 -12.43 10.57
N GLY A 399 7.65 -11.57 9.63
CA GLY A 399 7.75 -11.82 8.20
C GLY A 399 6.51 -12.51 7.61
N ALA A 400 6.61 -12.91 6.34
CA ALA A 400 5.49 -13.33 5.50
C ALA A 400 4.89 -14.69 5.85
N TYR A 401 5.57 -15.51 6.65
CA TYR A 401 5.15 -16.87 6.99
C TYR A 401 4.99 -17.06 8.49
N GLU A 402 4.06 -17.93 8.87
CA GLU A 402 3.98 -18.59 10.16
C GLU A 402 4.72 -19.93 10.10
N ALA A 403 5.50 -20.22 11.14
CA ALA A 403 6.19 -21.47 11.31
C ALA A 403 5.16 -22.59 11.52
N ARG A 404 5.32 -23.66 10.74
CA ARG A 404 4.49 -24.86 10.92
C ARG A 404 4.89 -25.54 12.23
N ARG A 405 3.94 -25.65 13.15
CA ARG A 405 4.11 -26.33 14.45
C ARG A 405 3.87 -27.83 14.35
#